data_AF-A0A4S8QVA7-F1
#
_entry.id   AF-A0A4S8QVA7-F1
#
_cell.length_a   1.000
_cell.length_b   1.000
_cell.length_c   1.000
_cell.angle_alpha   90.00
_cell.angle_beta   90.00
_cell.angle_gamma   90.00
#
_symmetry.space_group_name_H-M   'P 1'
#
loop_
_entity.id
_entity.type
_entity.pdbx_description
1 polymer ?
#
loop_
_entity_poly.entity_id
_entity_poly.type
_entity_poly.pdbx_seq_one_letter_code
_entity_poly.pdbx_strand_id
1 'polypeptide(L)'
;MSQITLQPVGLVDAEKRYWGQKISTSSMERFKDLSKAIPPDFQNYLYMMGGTKYFPSGYRSYNVPAAAKVLFANYKALQDMGEKIDKSVLPAYGRLRERFHSYATEAHGHYTEVLSLLDTIMADILGNSPSKFADCQNLRLIVEPRTDLSFRMKDNASGIITDLLRVNSVLKACIKNINQSVADLKIFVVFTPEEQRQVDKMNITGFAEKYVLSKLGFEPLASLTTSRVQDAINDIEPAITEMQEELGRWEAINSDLLAIEDLINEEETTIIEIIATLDNEQILERWTELGDIGMLS
;
A
#
# COMPACT_ATOMS: atom_id res chain seq x y z
N MET A 1 -32.37 -6.96 14.28
CA MET A 1 -32.31 -7.04 12.81
C MET A 1 -31.17 -6.12 12.39
N SER A 2 -30.19 -6.60 11.62
CA SER A 2 -29.20 -5.70 11.01
C SER A 2 -29.98 -4.71 10.14
N GLN A 3 -29.62 -3.43 10.21
CA GLN A 3 -30.15 -2.45 9.27
C GLN A 3 -29.43 -2.66 7.95
N ILE A 4 -29.97 -3.53 7.11
CA ILE A 4 -29.55 -3.64 5.71
C ILE A 4 -29.81 -2.28 5.08
N THR A 5 -28.78 -1.61 4.58
CA THR A 5 -28.95 -0.27 3.97
C THR A 5 -28.71 -0.25 2.47
N LEU A 6 -27.96 -1.21 1.90
CA LEU A 6 -27.52 -1.23 0.49
C LEU A 6 -26.80 0.06 0.02
N GLN A 7 -26.52 0.99 0.93
CA GLN A 7 -25.83 2.25 0.71
C GLN A 7 -24.31 2.03 0.76
N PRO A 8 -23.52 2.79 -0.01
CA PRO A 8 -22.06 2.78 0.06
C PRO A 8 -21.54 3.56 1.28
N VAL A 9 -22.07 3.28 2.47
CA VAL A 9 -21.79 4.08 3.67
C VAL A 9 -20.31 4.00 4.03
N GLY A 10 -19.68 5.17 4.17
CA GLY A 10 -18.30 5.29 4.62
C GLY A 10 -17.23 5.16 3.52
N LEU A 11 -17.59 4.81 2.27
CA LEU A 11 -16.63 4.77 1.15
C LEU A 11 -16.09 6.16 0.77
N VAL A 12 -16.79 7.22 1.19
CA VAL A 12 -16.37 8.62 1.06
C VAL A 12 -16.48 9.32 2.41
N ASP A 13 -15.55 10.25 2.68
CA ASP A 13 -15.60 11.10 3.85
C ASP A 13 -16.56 12.29 3.69
N ALA A 14 -16.69 13.11 4.74
CA ALA A 14 -17.53 14.31 4.72
C ALA A 14 -17.09 15.37 3.69
N GLU A 15 -15.84 15.29 3.20
CA GLU A 15 -15.28 16.16 2.16
C GLU A 15 -15.43 15.55 0.76
N LYS A 16 -16.22 14.47 0.61
CA LYS A 16 -16.42 13.73 -0.65
C LYS A 16 -15.12 13.13 -1.19
N ARG A 17 -14.19 12.73 -0.31
CA ARG A 17 -12.95 12.05 -0.71
C ARG A 17 -13.01 10.57 -0.40
N TYR A 18 -12.56 9.75 -1.35
CA TYR A 18 -12.32 8.34 -1.10
C TYR A 18 -10.89 8.09 -0.60
N TRP A 19 -10.62 6.88 -0.12
CA TRP A 19 -9.32 6.49 0.46
C TRP A 19 -8.11 6.91 -0.40
N GLY A 20 -8.23 6.82 -1.72
CA GLY A 20 -7.12 7.03 -2.66
C GLY A 20 -6.68 8.49 -2.79
N GLN A 21 -7.53 9.42 -2.35
CA GLN A 21 -7.25 10.86 -2.28
C GLN A 21 -6.70 11.28 -0.90
N LYS A 22 -6.84 10.42 0.12
CA LYS A 22 -6.33 10.67 1.47
C LYS A 22 -4.90 10.15 1.66
N ILE A 23 -4.49 9.16 0.87
CA ILE A 23 -3.15 8.57 0.91
C ILE A 23 -2.20 9.33 -0.02
N SER A 24 -1.11 9.86 0.54
CA SER A 24 0.05 10.31 -0.24
C SER A 24 1.03 9.16 -0.46
N THR A 25 1.52 9.00 -1.70
CA THR A 25 2.59 8.05 -2.05
C THR A 25 3.91 8.73 -2.44
N SER A 26 3.98 10.07 -2.36
CA SER A 26 5.10 10.86 -2.88
C SER A 26 6.45 10.49 -2.25
N SER A 27 6.48 10.27 -0.93
CA SER A 27 7.71 9.90 -0.22
C SER A 27 8.07 8.44 -0.46
N MET A 28 7.09 7.55 -0.63
CA MET A 28 7.32 6.16 -1.04
C MET A 28 7.97 6.08 -2.43
N GLU A 29 7.52 6.91 -3.38
CA GLU A 29 8.13 6.99 -4.72
C GLU A 29 9.58 7.48 -4.68
N ARG A 30 9.84 8.54 -3.90
CA ARG A 30 11.21 9.04 -3.72
C ARG A 30 12.12 8.02 -3.03
N PHE A 31 11.60 7.30 -2.04
CA PHE A 31 12.35 6.23 -1.39
C PHE A 31 12.62 5.06 -2.35
N LYS A 32 11.64 4.66 -3.15
CA LYS A 32 11.81 3.66 -4.21
C LYS A 32 12.98 4.03 -5.13
N ASP A 33 13.03 5.27 -5.61
CA ASP A 33 14.10 5.71 -6.51
C ASP A 33 15.47 5.74 -5.81
N LEU A 34 15.51 6.22 -4.57
CA LEU A 34 16.72 6.18 -3.75
C LEU A 34 17.22 4.76 -3.52
N SER A 35 16.32 3.82 -3.21
CA SER A 35 16.68 2.44 -2.89
C SER A 35 17.48 1.80 -4.02
N LYS A 36 17.13 2.07 -5.28
CA LYS A 36 17.87 1.61 -6.47
C LYS A 36 19.25 2.25 -6.60
N ALA A 37 19.47 3.41 -5.98
CA ALA A 37 20.68 4.21 -6.08
C ALA A 37 21.64 4.07 -4.87
N ILE A 38 21.27 3.35 -3.81
CA ILE A 38 22.18 3.07 -2.69
C ILE A 38 22.99 1.79 -2.94
N PRO A 39 24.23 1.68 -2.46
CA PRO A 39 25.08 0.52 -2.71
C PRO A 39 24.71 -0.67 -1.82
N PRO A 40 24.42 -1.87 -2.37
CA PRO A 40 24.01 -3.03 -1.57
C PRO A 40 25.14 -3.73 -0.80
N ASP A 41 26.39 -3.42 -1.14
CA ASP A 41 27.57 -3.99 -0.52
C ASP A 41 28.76 -3.02 -0.63
N PHE A 42 29.84 -3.36 0.07
CA PHE A 42 31.02 -2.52 0.10
C PHE A 42 31.70 -2.38 -1.27
N GLN A 43 31.65 -3.42 -2.12
CA GLN A 43 32.26 -3.35 -3.45
C GLN A 43 31.50 -2.36 -4.35
N ASN A 44 30.18 -2.40 -4.32
CA ASN A 44 29.32 -1.44 -5.02
C ASN A 44 29.52 -0.03 -4.46
N TYR A 45 29.65 0.13 -3.15
CA TYR A 45 29.97 1.43 -2.54
C TYR A 45 31.28 2.01 -3.11
N LEU A 46 32.33 1.18 -3.18
CA LEU A 46 33.61 1.60 -3.75
C LEU A 46 33.51 1.94 -5.24
N TYR A 47 32.76 1.15 -6.01
CA TYR A 47 32.55 1.43 -7.43
C TYR A 47 31.83 2.77 -7.62
N MET A 48 30.68 2.94 -6.96
CA MET A 48 29.82 4.12 -7.09
C MET A 48 30.49 5.40 -6.59
N MET A 49 31.29 5.29 -5.54
CA MET A 49 31.96 6.44 -4.92
C MET A 49 33.40 6.66 -5.41
N GLY A 50 33.88 5.89 -6.40
CA GLY A 50 35.22 6.07 -6.99
C GLY A 50 36.38 5.61 -6.09
N GLY A 51 36.13 4.66 -5.19
CA GLY A 51 37.07 4.05 -4.27
C GLY A 51 37.94 2.92 -4.84
N THR A 52 37.57 2.36 -5.98
CA THR A 52 38.26 1.19 -6.57
C THR A 52 39.75 1.46 -6.86
N LYS A 53 40.11 2.71 -7.15
CA LYS A 53 41.50 3.16 -7.35
C LYS A 53 42.44 2.90 -6.16
N TYR A 54 41.88 2.75 -4.96
CA TYR A 54 42.64 2.46 -3.74
C TYR A 54 42.95 0.97 -3.59
N PHE A 55 42.45 0.12 -4.49
CA PHE A 55 42.60 -1.34 -4.46
C PHE A 55 42.92 -1.90 -5.86
N PRO A 56 44.07 -1.51 -6.46
CA PRO A 56 44.41 -1.84 -7.85
C PRO A 56 44.63 -3.33 -8.11
N SER A 57 45.03 -4.10 -7.08
CA SER A 57 45.24 -5.56 -7.17
C SER A 57 43.95 -6.38 -6.93
N GLY A 58 42.79 -5.71 -6.86
CA GLY A 58 41.49 -6.34 -6.69
C GLY A 58 41.09 -6.61 -5.24
N TYR A 59 39.93 -7.26 -5.05
CA TYR A 59 39.22 -7.30 -3.78
C TYR A 59 39.58 -8.43 -2.81
N ARG A 60 40.74 -9.06 -2.97
CA ARG A 60 41.10 -10.24 -2.18
C ARG A 60 41.62 -9.94 -0.77
N SER A 61 41.99 -8.69 -0.48
CA SER A 61 42.58 -8.28 0.80
C SER A 61 41.64 -7.47 1.70
N TYR A 62 40.35 -7.34 1.35
CA TYR A 62 39.43 -6.52 2.13
C TYR A 62 39.08 -7.14 3.48
N ASN A 63 39.41 -6.45 4.56
CA ASN A 63 38.81 -6.68 5.88
C ASN A 63 37.76 -5.62 6.17
N VAL A 64 36.58 -5.78 5.55
CA VAL A 64 35.45 -4.89 5.77
C VAL A 64 35.05 -4.94 7.26
N PRO A 65 35.05 -3.82 7.99
CA PRO A 65 34.70 -3.80 9.41
C PRO A 65 33.26 -4.28 9.61
N ALA A 66 32.99 -4.93 10.74
CA ALA A 66 31.68 -5.53 11.02
C ALA A 66 30.53 -4.51 10.88
N ALA A 67 30.72 -3.29 11.37
CA ALA A 67 29.74 -2.21 11.24
C ALA A 67 29.47 -1.82 9.78
N ALA A 68 30.48 -1.84 8.89
CA ALA A 68 30.25 -1.63 7.46
C ALA A 68 29.45 -2.77 6.83
N LYS A 69 29.72 -4.02 7.21
CA LYS A 69 28.92 -5.17 6.74
C LYS A 69 27.44 -5.01 7.12
N VAL A 70 27.17 -4.59 8.35
CA VAL A 70 25.80 -4.32 8.83
C VAL A 70 25.18 -3.15 8.07
N LEU A 71 25.91 -2.05 7.86
CA LEU A 71 25.43 -0.90 7.10
C LEU A 71 24.94 -1.30 5.70
N PHE A 72 25.78 -1.99 4.94
CA PHE A 72 25.42 -2.35 3.56
C PHE A 72 24.37 -3.47 3.49
N ALA A 73 24.35 -4.40 4.45
CA ALA A 73 23.25 -5.37 4.55
C ALA A 73 21.89 -4.67 4.74
N ASN A 74 21.85 -3.56 5.49
CA ASN A 74 20.64 -2.75 5.61
C ASN A 74 20.32 -1.98 4.32
N TYR A 75 21.31 -1.48 3.58
CA TYR A 75 21.06 -0.89 2.25
C TYR A 75 20.46 -1.91 1.27
N LYS A 76 20.94 -3.16 1.29
CA LYS A 76 20.33 -4.24 0.52
C LYS A 76 18.90 -4.53 0.96
N ALA A 77 18.62 -4.59 2.26
CA ALA A 77 17.25 -4.76 2.74
C ALA A 77 16.34 -3.60 2.31
N LEU A 78 16.85 -2.36 2.30
CA LEU A 78 16.13 -1.19 1.79
C LEU A 78 15.85 -1.29 0.28
N GLN A 79 16.79 -1.83 -0.52
CA GLN A 79 16.56 -2.15 -1.93
C GLN A 79 15.41 -3.13 -2.12
N ASP A 80 15.42 -4.23 -1.38
CA ASP A 80 14.36 -5.24 -1.45
C ASP A 80 12.99 -4.62 -1.11
N MET A 81 12.94 -3.70 -0.12
CA MET A 81 11.71 -3.00 0.24
C MET A 81 11.28 -1.96 -0.80
N GLY A 82 12.22 -1.25 -1.42
CA GLY A 82 11.92 -0.36 -2.54
C GLY A 82 11.36 -1.10 -3.75
N GLU A 83 11.89 -2.29 -4.06
CA GLU A 83 11.34 -3.18 -5.08
C GLU A 83 9.93 -3.69 -4.71
N LYS A 84 9.70 -4.02 -3.44
CA LYS A 84 8.38 -4.41 -2.95
C LYS A 84 7.35 -3.28 -3.10
N ILE A 85 7.73 -2.03 -2.85
CA ILE A 85 6.90 -0.86 -3.11
C ILE A 85 6.59 -0.74 -4.61
N ASP A 86 7.61 -0.83 -5.47
CA ASP A 86 7.50 -0.67 -6.92
C ASP A 86 6.62 -1.74 -7.57
N LYS A 87 6.82 -3.01 -7.19
CA LYS A 87 6.20 -4.15 -7.87
C LYS A 87 4.91 -4.64 -7.22
N SER A 88 4.67 -4.28 -5.97
CA SER A 88 3.54 -4.80 -5.18
C SER A 88 2.61 -3.68 -4.74
N VAL A 89 3.10 -2.75 -3.92
CA VAL A 89 2.26 -1.73 -3.27
C VAL A 89 1.67 -0.74 -4.27
N LEU A 90 2.48 -0.07 -5.10
CA LEU A 90 1.99 0.93 -6.04
C LEU A 90 1.05 0.33 -7.10
N PRO A 91 1.35 -0.83 -7.71
CA PRO A 91 0.40 -1.48 -8.62
C PRO A 91 -0.89 -1.93 -7.93
N ALA A 92 -0.83 -2.37 -6.67
CA ALA A 92 -2.01 -2.75 -5.91
C ALA A 92 -2.92 -1.55 -5.63
N TYR A 93 -2.35 -0.38 -5.31
CA TYR A 93 -3.12 0.86 -5.23
C TYR A 93 -3.77 1.23 -6.56
N GLY A 94 -3.04 1.12 -7.68
CA GLY A 94 -3.61 1.34 -9.01
C GLY A 94 -4.82 0.45 -9.28
N ARG A 95 -4.67 -0.87 -9.06
CA ARG A 95 -5.78 -1.82 -9.19
C ARG A 95 -6.94 -1.54 -8.22
N LEU A 96 -6.66 -1.10 -7.00
CA LEU A 96 -7.70 -0.77 -6.03
C LEU A 96 -8.48 0.47 -6.48
N ARG A 97 -7.82 1.48 -7.07
CA ARG A 97 -8.49 2.65 -7.66
C ARG A 97 -9.34 2.27 -8.86
N GLU A 98 -8.81 1.48 -9.79
CA GLU A 98 -9.56 0.98 -10.95
C GLU A 98 -10.80 0.20 -10.51
N ARG A 99 -10.65 -0.71 -9.53
CA ARG A 99 -11.78 -1.48 -8.99
C ARG A 99 -12.77 -0.62 -8.23
N PHE A 100 -12.32 0.38 -7.48
CA PHE A 100 -13.21 1.34 -6.83
C PHE A 100 -14.03 2.10 -7.88
N HIS A 101 -13.41 2.51 -8.98
CA HIS A 101 -14.10 3.16 -10.09
C HIS A 101 -15.10 2.23 -10.79
N SER A 102 -14.71 0.98 -11.09
CA SER A 102 -15.62 -0.03 -11.62
C SER A 102 -16.79 -0.29 -10.67
N TYR A 103 -16.51 -0.41 -9.37
CA TYR A 103 -17.54 -0.59 -8.36
C TYR A 103 -18.50 0.60 -8.33
N ALA A 104 -17.99 1.84 -8.34
CA ALA A 104 -18.82 3.03 -8.33
C ALA A 104 -19.69 3.19 -9.59
N THR A 105 -19.16 2.85 -10.77
CA THR A 105 -19.86 2.98 -12.07
C THR A 105 -20.84 1.84 -12.33
N GLU A 106 -20.44 0.58 -12.13
CA GLU A 106 -21.32 -0.59 -12.28
C GLU A 106 -22.43 -0.62 -11.24
N ALA A 107 -22.13 -0.24 -9.98
CA ALA A 107 -23.12 -0.19 -8.93
C ALA A 107 -24.23 0.84 -9.21
N HIS A 108 -23.93 1.94 -9.90
CA HIS A 108 -24.92 2.93 -10.30
C HIS A 108 -25.79 2.45 -11.47
N GLY A 109 -25.15 1.88 -12.51
CA GLY A 109 -25.85 1.35 -13.68
C GLY A 109 -26.83 0.23 -13.32
N HIS A 110 -26.36 -0.78 -12.59
CA HIS A 110 -27.22 -1.87 -12.15
C HIS A 110 -28.32 -1.40 -11.19
N TYR A 111 -28.03 -0.48 -10.25
CA TYR A 111 -29.07 -0.03 -9.32
C TYR A 111 -30.22 0.74 -10.02
N THR A 112 -29.93 1.47 -11.09
CA THR A 112 -30.97 2.15 -11.90
C THR A 112 -31.87 1.15 -12.63
N GLU A 113 -31.29 0.11 -13.25
CA GLU A 113 -32.05 -0.97 -13.90
C GLU A 113 -32.96 -1.71 -12.91
N VAL A 114 -32.49 -1.81 -11.67
CA VAL A 114 -33.17 -2.52 -10.58
C VAL A 114 -34.34 -1.74 -10.04
N LEU A 115 -34.22 -0.42 -9.88
CA LEU A 115 -35.37 0.39 -9.49
C LEU A 115 -36.47 0.31 -10.53
N SER A 116 -36.11 0.33 -11.83
CA SER A 116 -37.08 0.10 -12.90
C SER A 116 -37.75 -1.27 -12.81
N LEU A 117 -37.01 -2.30 -12.39
CA LEU A 117 -37.57 -3.65 -12.17
C LEU A 117 -38.41 -3.70 -10.90
N LEU A 118 -37.97 -3.11 -9.79
CA LEU A 118 -38.71 -3.04 -8.53
C LEU A 118 -40.02 -2.27 -8.68
N ASP A 119 -40.05 -1.18 -9.45
CA ASP A 119 -41.29 -0.45 -9.78
C ASP A 119 -42.27 -1.35 -10.54
N THR A 120 -41.77 -2.17 -11.46
CA THR A 120 -42.56 -3.15 -12.21
C THR A 120 -43.08 -4.27 -11.30
N ILE A 121 -42.21 -4.78 -10.42
CA ILE A 121 -42.51 -5.84 -9.44
C ILE A 121 -43.53 -5.35 -8.39
N MET A 122 -43.38 -4.13 -7.86
CA MET A 122 -44.33 -3.55 -6.91
C MET A 122 -45.70 -3.32 -7.55
N ALA A 123 -45.74 -2.93 -8.83
CA ALA A 123 -46.99 -2.83 -9.59
C ALA A 123 -47.66 -4.22 -9.77
N ASP A 124 -46.88 -5.27 -10.00
CA ASP A 124 -47.37 -6.66 -10.15
C ASP A 124 -47.77 -7.33 -8.82
N ILE A 125 -47.09 -6.99 -7.72
CA ILE A 125 -47.42 -7.43 -6.35
C ILE A 125 -48.74 -6.81 -5.90
N LEU A 126 -48.96 -5.51 -6.15
CA LEU A 126 -50.24 -4.84 -5.90
C LEU A 126 -51.38 -5.42 -6.76
N GLY A 127 -51.04 -6.12 -7.85
CA GLY A 127 -51.96 -6.84 -8.73
C GLY A 127 -52.25 -8.31 -8.38
N ASN A 128 -51.70 -8.86 -7.28
CA ASN A 128 -51.83 -10.28 -6.89
C ASN A 128 -51.22 -11.29 -7.89
N SER A 129 -50.02 -11.03 -8.44
CA SER A 129 -49.31 -11.99 -9.31
C SER A 129 -48.39 -12.97 -8.53
N PRO A 130 -48.27 -14.26 -8.90
CA PRO A 130 -47.47 -15.25 -8.16
C PRO A 130 -45.97 -15.35 -8.57
N SER A 131 -45.38 -14.35 -9.23
CA SER A 131 -44.06 -14.47 -9.85
C SER A 131 -42.86 -14.18 -8.90
N LYS A 132 -42.80 -14.83 -7.74
CA LYS A 132 -41.73 -14.66 -6.73
C LYS A 132 -40.32 -15.02 -7.21
N PHE A 133 -40.22 -15.95 -8.15
CA PHE A 133 -38.94 -16.45 -8.67
C PHE A 133 -38.24 -15.44 -9.59
N ALA A 134 -38.99 -14.74 -10.45
CA ALA A 134 -38.40 -13.76 -11.36
C ALA A 134 -37.78 -12.58 -10.60
N ASP A 135 -38.41 -12.17 -9.50
CA ASP A 135 -38.00 -11.05 -8.66
C ASP A 135 -36.72 -11.37 -7.89
N CYS A 136 -36.64 -12.58 -7.31
CA CYS A 136 -35.42 -13.07 -6.67
C CYS A 136 -34.26 -13.22 -7.67
N GLN A 137 -34.53 -13.67 -8.90
CA GLN A 137 -33.51 -13.75 -9.94
C GLN A 137 -33.03 -12.37 -10.39
N ASN A 138 -33.93 -11.39 -10.52
CA ASN A 138 -33.56 -10.02 -10.82
C ASN A 138 -32.69 -9.41 -9.71
N LEU A 139 -33.03 -9.68 -8.44
CA LEU A 139 -32.23 -9.22 -7.30
C LEU A 139 -30.83 -9.87 -7.28
N ARG A 140 -30.75 -11.17 -7.61
CA ARG A 140 -29.50 -11.92 -7.70
C ARG A 140 -28.53 -11.31 -8.73
N LEU A 141 -29.03 -10.85 -9.88
CA LEU A 141 -28.22 -10.21 -10.93
C LEU A 141 -27.48 -8.93 -10.48
N ILE A 142 -27.86 -8.36 -9.34
CA ILE A 142 -27.32 -7.10 -8.79
C ILE A 142 -26.36 -7.39 -7.66
N VAL A 143 -26.78 -8.31 -6.78
CA VAL A 143 -26.06 -8.63 -5.56
C VAL A 143 -24.83 -9.45 -5.90
N GLU A 144 -24.92 -10.46 -6.77
CA GLU A 144 -23.78 -11.32 -7.13
C GLU A 144 -22.57 -10.55 -7.69
N PRO A 145 -22.71 -9.66 -8.71
CA PRO A 145 -21.56 -8.89 -9.20
C PRO A 145 -20.97 -7.95 -8.15
N ARG A 146 -21.82 -7.36 -7.30
CA ARG A 146 -21.38 -6.50 -6.20
C ARG A 146 -20.60 -7.28 -5.16
N THR A 147 -21.05 -8.48 -4.83
CA THR A 147 -20.40 -9.38 -3.88
C THR A 147 -19.02 -9.77 -4.39
N ASP A 148 -18.88 -10.20 -5.66
CA ASP A 148 -17.57 -10.52 -6.25
C ASP A 148 -16.62 -9.31 -6.22
N LEU A 149 -17.10 -8.12 -6.61
CA LEU A 149 -16.29 -6.90 -6.57
C LEU A 149 -15.91 -6.49 -5.15
N SER A 150 -16.81 -6.61 -4.17
CA SER A 150 -16.54 -6.21 -2.80
C SER A 150 -15.56 -7.18 -2.12
N PHE A 151 -15.63 -8.49 -2.39
CA PHE A 151 -14.58 -9.46 -2.03
C PHE A 151 -13.24 -9.11 -2.65
N ARG A 152 -13.22 -8.77 -3.94
CA ARG A 152 -12.03 -8.35 -4.67
C ARG A 152 -11.40 -7.06 -4.12
N MET A 153 -12.21 -6.14 -3.60
CA MET A 153 -11.74 -4.93 -2.91
C MET A 153 -11.15 -5.26 -1.56
N LYS A 154 -11.86 -6.09 -0.76
CA LYS A 154 -11.39 -6.61 0.53
C LYS A 154 -10.02 -7.28 0.41
N ASP A 155 -9.86 -8.21 -0.52
CA ASP A 155 -8.63 -8.97 -0.72
C ASP A 155 -7.46 -8.06 -1.14
N ASN A 156 -7.72 -7.08 -2.00
CA ASN A 156 -6.69 -6.15 -2.45
C ASN A 156 -6.25 -5.20 -1.32
N ALA A 157 -7.20 -4.65 -0.54
CA ALA A 157 -6.90 -3.84 0.65
C ALA A 157 -6.08 -4.64 1.68
N SER A 158 -6.49 -5.89 1.98
CA SER A 158 -5.76 -6.80 2.87
C SER A 158 -4.32 -7.07 2.40
N GLY A 159 -4.13 -7.29 1.10
CA GLY A 159 -2.81 -7.48 0.49
C GLY A 159 -1.92 -6.24 0.64
N ILE A 160 -2.48 -5.05 0.41
CA ILE A 160 -1.77 -3.77 0.59
C ILE A 160 -1.35 -3.60 2.05
N ILE A 161 -2.25 -3.82 3.01
CA ILE A 161 -1.95 -3.71 4.46
C ILE A 161 -0.78 -4.63 4.83
N THR A 162 -0.83 -5.88 4.39
CA THR A 162 0.21 -6.88 4.68
C THR A 162 1.58 -6.42 4.17
N ASP A 163 1.62 -5.92 2.93
CA ASP A 163 2.85 -5.44 2.33
C ASP A 163 3.38 -4.17 3.00
N LEU A 164 2.51 -3.20 3.30
CA LEU A 164 2.88 -1.97 3.99
C LEU A 164 3.39 -2.23 5.41
N LEU A 165 2.75 -3.12 6.17
CA LEU A 165 3.21 -3.51 7.51
C LEU A 165 4.61 -4.12 7.46
N ARG A 166 4.85 -5.01 6.50
CA ARG A 166 6.17 -5.62 6.28
C ARG A 166 7.21 -4.56 5.93
N VAL A 167 6.92 -3.70 4.96
CA VAL A 167 7.81 -2.61 4.54
C VAL A 167 8.11 -1.72 5.75
N ASN A 168 7.10 -1.20 6.44
CA ASN A 168 7.25 -0.32 7.59
C ASN A 168 8.15 -0.91 8.68
N SER A 169 7.94 -2.19 9.03
CA SER A 169 8.74 -2.89 10.02
C SER A 169 10.23 -2.95 9.64
N VAL A 170 10.53 -3.31 8.39
CA VAL A 170 11.90 -3.37 7.88
C VAL A 170 12.54 -1.99 7.83
N LEU A 171 11.82 -0.98 7.32
CA LEU A 171 12.32 0.40 7.24
C LEU A 171 12.73 0.94 8.62
N LYS A 172 11.87 0.76 9.64
CA LYS A 172 12.15 1.16 11.03
C LYS A 172 13.38 0.46 11.60
N ALA A 173 13.51 -0.85 11.36
CA ALA A 173 14.68 -1.61 11.78
C ALA A 173 15.96 -1.12 11.09
N CYS A 174 15.89 -0.82 9.78
CA CYS A 174 17.02 -0.32 9.01
C CYS A 174 17.52 1.03 9.52
N ILE A 175 16.63 2.00 9.82
CA ILE A 175 17.05 3.29 10.39
C ILE A 175 17.88 3.07 11.67
N LYS A 176 17.38 2.26 12.60
CA LYS A 176 18.07 1.97 13.86
C LYS A 176 19.45 1.35 13.61
N ASN A 177 19.53 0.33 12.76
CA ASN A 177 20.77 -0.39 12.47
C ASN A 177 21.79 0.47 11.71
N ILE A 178 21.34 1.30 10.78
CA ILE A 178 22.18 2.24 10.04
C ILE A 178 22.79 3.26 11.00
N ASN A 179 21.98 3.86 11.88
CA ASN A 179 22.47 4.83 12.86
C ASN A 179 23.52 4.23 13.79
N GLN A 180 23.31 2.99 14.28
CA GLN A 180 24.31 2.29 15.09
C GLN A 180 25.59 2.02 14.30
N SER A 181 25.45 1.52 13.06
CA SER A 181 26.60 1.24 12.19
C SER A 181 27.42 2.50 11.91
N VAL A 182 26.76 3.65 11.70
CA VAL A 182 27.43 4.95 11.51
C VAL A 182 28.20 5.34 12.77
N ALA A 183 27.63 5.19 13.96
CA ALA A 183 28.32 5.50 15.22
C ALA A 183 29.58 4.64 15.41
N ASP A 184 29.48 3.33 15.16
CA ASP A 184 30.61 2.41 15.26
C ASP A 184 31.69 2.70 14.22
N LEU A 185 31.27 3.02 12.98
CA LEU A 185 32.19 3.39 11.91
C LEU A 185 32.90 4.72 12.19
N LYS A 186 32.24 5.70 12.80
CA LYS A 186 32.88 6.96 13.22
C LYS A 186 34.06 6.73 14.14
N ILE A 187 33.93 5.77 15.07
CA ILE A 187 35.04 5.38 15.97
C ILE A 187 36.13 4.67 15.17
N PHE A 188 35.74 3.74 14.29
CA PHE A 188 36.68 2.96 13.47
C PHE A 188 37.54 3.84 12.55
N VAL A 189 36.98 4.89 11.95
CA VAL A 189 37.68 5.72 10.96
C VAL A 189 38.63 6.78 11.56
N VAL A 190 38.77 6.83 12.88
CA VAL A 190 39.73 7.75 13.54
C VAL A 190 41.16 7.23 13.37
N PHE A 191 42.00 7.95 12.63
CA PHE A 191 43.42 7.61 12.46
C PHE A 191 44.22 7.90 13.73
N THR A 192 45.09 6.96 14.09
CA THR A 192 46.18 7.21 15.03
C THR A 192 47.19 8.18 14.42
N PRO A 193 48.04 8.85 15.23
CA PRO A 193 49.05 9.76 14.71
C PRO A 193 50.01 9.11 13.69
N GLU A 194 50.32 7.82 13.87
CA GLU A 194 51.20 7.10 12.95
C GLU A 194 50.49 6.74 11.64
N GLU A 195 49.24 6.25 11.70
CA GLU A 195 48.44 6.03 10.49
C GLU A 195 48.24 7.34 9.72
N GLN A 196 47.99 8.47 10.41
CA GLN A 196 47.84 9.77 9.76
C GLN A 196 49.09 10.18 8.99
N ARG A 197 50.29 10.00 9.57
CA ARG A 197 51.56 10.26 8.86
C ARG A 197 51.74 9.39 7.62
N GLN A 198 51.20 8.17 7.62
CA GLN A 198 51.24 7.29 6.45
C GLN A 198 50.20 7.72 5.39
N VAL A 199 49.00 8.14 5.82
CA VAL A 199 47.98 8.75 4.96
C VAL A 199 48.51 9.99 4.25
N ASP A 200 49.22 10.88 4.96
CA ASP A 200 49.80 12.11 4.39
C ASP A 200 50.83 11.81 3.28
N LYS A 201 51.45 10.62 3.32
CA LYS A 201 52.36 10.10 2.29
C LYS A 201 51.66 9.23 1.24
N MET A 202 50.34 9.14 1.27
CA MET A 202 49.52 8.24 0.43
C MET A 202 49.89 6.75 0.56
N ASN A 203 50.48 6.35 1.68
CA ASN A 203 50.73 4.95 1.99
C ASN A 203 49.60 4.43 2.90
N ILE A 204 48.56 3.85 2.30
CA ILE A 204 47.35 3.37 3.01
C ILE A 204 47.32 1.85 3.20
N THR A 205 48.45 1.19 2.91
CA THR A 205 48.54 -0.27 2.96
C THR A 205 48.30 -0.77 4.38
N GLY A 206 47.36 -1.72 4.55
CA GLY A 206 47.00 -2.29 5.85
C GLY A 206 45.84 -1.61 6.57
N PHE A 207 45.37 -0.45 6.09
CA PHE A 207 44.18 0.25 6.62
C PHE A 207 43.39 0.97 5.52
N ALA A 208 43.45 0.48 4.29
CA ALA A 208 42.82 1.10 3.13
C ALA A 208 41.29 1.22 3.29
N GLU A 209 40.62 0.28 3.95
CA GLU A 209 39.18 0.33 4.23
C GLU A 209 38.83 1.49 5.14
N LYS A 210 39.64 1.72 6.17
CA LYS A 210 39.51 2.85 7.09
C LYS A 210 39.68 4.17 6.35
N TYR A 211 40.72 4.27 5.52
CA TYR A 211 40.96 5.41 4.64
C TYR A 211 39.77 5.68 3.71
N VAL A 212 39.28 4.64 3.04
CA VAL A 212 38.26 4.81 2.01
C VAL A 212 36.88 5.12 2.60
N LEU A 213 36.50 4.49 3.71
CA LEU A 213 35.29 4.86 4.44
C LEU A 213 35.35 6.33 4.87
N SER A 214 36.46 6.76 5.49
CA SER A 214 36.65 8.18 5.86
C SER A 214 36.55 9.11 4.65
N LYS A 215 37.18 8.73 3.52
CA LYS A 215 37.33 9.61 2.35
C LYS A 215 36.07 9.72 1.50
N LEU A 216 35.30 8.65 1.37
CA LEU A 216 34.17 8.56 0.44
C LEU A 216 32.83 8.93 1.06
N GLY A 217 32.79 9.29 2.34
CA GLY A 217 31.59 9.88 2.95
C GLY A 217 30.45 8.89 3.17
N PHE A 218 30.68 7.84 3.96
CA PHE A 218 29.60 6.93 4.39
C PHE A 218 28.53 7.63 5.23
N GLU A 219 28.91 8.65 6.03
CA GLU A 219 27.99 9.36 6.92
C GLU A 219 26.95 10.22 6.17
N PRO A 220 27.32 11.10 5.22
CA PRO A 220 26.35 11.85 4.43
C PRO A 220 25.36 10.94 3.68
N LEU A 221 25.84 9.84 3.11
CA LEU A 221 24.99 8.86 2.42
C LEU A 221 24.01 8.20 3.40
N ALA A 222 24.49 7.78 4.57
CA ALA A 222 23.64 7.19 5.60
C ALA A 222 22.57 8.17 6.09
N SER A 223 22.95 9.43 6.35
CA SER A 223 22.03 10.49 6.78
C SER A 223 20.91 10.74 5.75
N LEU A 224 21.28 10.91 4.47
CA LEU A 224 20.31 11.04 3.38
C LEU A 224 19.38 9.82 3.32
N THR A 225 19.95 8.62 3.41
CA THR A 225 19.20 7.37 3.38
C THR A 225 18.19 7.30 4.52
N THR A 226 18.61 7.54 5.76
CA THR A 226 17.71 7.50 6.92
C THR A 226 16.63 8.56 6.86
N SER A 227 16.93 9.76 6.35
CA SER A 227 15.93 10.82 6.16
C SER A 227 14.85 10.39 5.18
N ARG A 228 15.24 9.82 4.03
CA ARG A 228 14.30 9.38 3.00
C ARG A 228 13.47 8.17 3.41
N VAL A 229 14.08 7.27 4.18
CA VAL A 229 13.35 6.14 4.79
C VAL A 229 12.33 6.66 5.80
N GLN A 230 12.68 7.67 6.61
CA GLN A 230 11.75 8.28 7.56
C GLN A 230 10.59 8.98 6.85
N ASP A 231 10.86 9.74 5.78
CA ASP A 231 9.82 10.35 4.96
C ASP A 231 8.85 9.29 4.41
N ALA A 232 9.37 8.16 3.91
CA ALA A 232 8.52 7.07 3.43
C ALA A 232 7.70 6.42 4.56
N ILE A 233 8.25 6.25 5.76
CA ILE A 233 7.49 5.76 6.93
C ILE A 233 6.34 6.72 7.24
N ASN A 234 6.56 8.03 7.17
CA ASN A 234 5.53 9.04 7.44
C ASN A 234 4.37 8.99 6.42
N ASP A 235 4.61 8.53 5.19
CA ASP A 235 3.56 8.23 4.21
C ASP A 235 2.90 6.87 4.48
N ILE A 236 3.68 5.84 4.84
CA ILE A 236 3.22 4.46 5.02
C ILE A 236 2.31 4.30 6.24
N GLU A 237 2.63 4.95 7.37
CA GLU A 237 1.85 4.79 8.60
C GLU A 237 0.38 5.24 8.45
N PRO A 238 0.08 6.45 7.95
CA PRO A 238 -1.30 6.85 7.66
C PRO A 238 -1.95 5.95 6.60
N ALA A 239 -1.18 5.50 5.61
CA ALA A 239 -1.70 4.63 4.56
C ALA A 239 -2.15 3.26 5.09
N ILE A 240 -1.44 2.69 6.06
CA ILE A 240 -1.87 1.47 6.75
C ILE A 240 -3.20 1.70 7.45
N THR A 241 -3.34 2.81 8.19
CA THR A 241 -4.59 3.14 8.90
C THR A 241 -5.76 3.29 7.93
N GLU A 242 -5.62 4.07 6.86
CA GLU A 242 -6.71 4.24 5.89
C GLU A 242 -7.05 2.91 5.19
N MET A 243 -6.06 2.07 4.87
CA MET A 243 -6.33 0.76 4.28
C MET A 243 -7.01 -0.20 5.25
N GLN A 244 -6.72 -0.13 6.55
CA GLN A 244 -7.43 -0.89 7.57
C GLN A 244 -8.89 -0.43 7.71
N GLU A 245 -9.14 0.88 7.67
CA GLU A 245 -10.50 1.40 7.62
C GLU A 245 -11.23 0.96 6.36
N GLU A 246 -10.55 1.04 5.21
CA GLU A 246 -11.10 0.61 3.92
C GLU A 246 -11.44 -0.89 3.93
N LEU A 247 -10.56 -1.73 4.49
CA LEU A 247 -10.84 -3.15 4.70
C LEU A 247 -12.10 -3.35 5.54
N GLY A 248 -12.25 -2.63 6.65
CA GLY A 248 -13.43 -2.72 7.51
C GLY A 248 -14.72 -2.30 6.79
N ARG A 249 -14.66 -1.28 5.92
CA ARG A 249 -15.80 -0.87 5.09
C ARG A 249 -16.21 -1.97 4.11
N TRP A 250 -15.24 -2.58 3.42
CA TRP A 250 -15.52 -3.71 2.52
C TRP A 250 -16.01 -4.96 3.25
N GLU A 251 -15.55 -5.21 4.47
CA GLU A 251 -16.07 -6.31 5.29
C GLU A 251 -17.54 -6.11 5.68
N ALA A 252 -17.93 -4.89 6.03
CA ALA A 252 -19.32 -4.55 6.31
C ALA A 252 -20.19 -4.72 5.06
N ILE A 253 -19.75 -4.18 3.91
CA ILE A 253 -20.46 -4.32 2.63
C ILE A 253 -20.60 -5.79 2.24
N ASN A 254 -19.53 -6.60 2.36
CA ASN A 254 -19.60 -8.03 2.07
C ASN A 254 -20.62 -8.74 2.97
N SER A 255 -20.64 -8.41 4.26
CA SER A 255 -21.57 -9.02 5.21
C SER A 255 -23.03 -8.70 4.86
N ASP A 256 -23.31 -7.46 4.46
CA ASP A 256 -24.65 -7.05 4.05
C ASP A 256 -25.07 -7.74 2.75
N LEU A 257 -24.18 -7.81 1.75
CA LEU A 257 -24.47 -8.45 0.48
C LEU A 257 -24.70 -9.97 0.63
N LEU A 258 -23.86 -10.66 1.41
CA LEU A 258 -24.04 -12.10 1.69
C LEU A 258 -25.36 -12.38 2.41
N ALA A 259 -25.74 -11.55 3.39
CA ALA A 259 -27.02 -11.71 4.06
C ALA A 259 -28.20 -11.59 3.08
N ILE A 260 -28.09 -10.71 2.08
CA ILE A 260 -29.10 -10.58 1.03
C ILE A 260 -29.05 -11.79 0.08
N GLU A 261 -27.88 -12.28 -0.31
CA GLU A 261 -27.74 -13.50 -1.13
C GLU A 261 -28.34 -14.73 -0.46
N ASP A 262 -28.08 -14.92 0.83
CA ASP A 262 -28.65 -16.03 1.62
C ASP A 262 -30.17 -15.98 1.59
N LEU A 263 -30.75 -14.80 1.84
CA LEU A 263 -32.19 -14.64 1.77
C LEU A 263 -32.71 -14.91 0.34
N ILE A 264 -32.05 -14.40 -0.71
CA ILE A 264 -32.44 -14.66 -2.11
C ILE A 264 -32.47 -16.17 -2.40
N ASN A 265 -31.48 -16.89 -1.89
CA ASN A 265 -31.36 -18.34 -2.06
C ASN A 265 -32.48 -19.11 -1.33
N GLU A 266 -33.00 -18.55 -0.23
CA GLU A 266 -34.12 -19.12 0.54
C GLU A 266 -35.51 -18.76 -0.05
N GLU A 267 -35.56 -17.92 -1.09
CA GLU A 267 -36.80 -17.46 -1.75
C GLU A 267 -37.81 -16.80 -0.78
N GLU A 268 -37.33 -16.18 0.30
CA GLU A 268 -38.19 -15.59 1.33
C GLU A 268 -38.87 -14.28 0.87
N THR A 269 -40.20 -14.20 0.98
CA THR A 269 -40.99 -12.99 0.66
C THR A 269 -40.60 -11.75 1.48
N THR A 270 -39.98 -11.96 2.64
CA THR A 270 -39.53 -10.91 3.55
C THR A 270 -38.44 -10.02 2.94
N ILE A 271 -37.72 -10.49 1.91
CA ILE A 271 -36.67 -9.71 1.23
C ILE A 271 -37.26 -8.56 0.41
N ILE A 272 -38.31 -8.85 -0.36
CA ILE A 272 -38.97 -7.85 -1.19
C ILE A 272 -39.60 -6.80 -0.29
N GLU A 273 -40.16 -7.22 0.85
CA GLU A 273 -40.67 -6.31 1.88
C GLU A 273 -39.55 -5.46 2.50
N ILE A 274 -38.39 -6.05 2.83
CA ILE A 274 -37.23 -5.31 3.34
C ILE A 274 -36.78 -4.27 2.30
N ILE A 275 -36.55 -4.65 1.04
CA ILE A 275 -36.07 -3.75 -0.02
C ILE A 275 -37.10 -2.68 -0.37
N ALA A 276 -38.39 -3.01 -0.41
CA ALA A 276 -39.46 -2.04 -0.63
C ALA A 276 -39.56 -0.99 0.49
N THR A 277 -39.07 -1.31 1.69
CA THR A 277 -39.00 -0.37 2.81
C THR A 277 -37.69 0.43 2.88
N LEU A 278 -36.71 0.14 2.02
CA LEU A 278 -35.48 0.91 1.93
C LEU A 278 -35.72 2.25 1.22
N ASP A 279 -34.99 3.27 1.64
CA ASP A 279 -34.98 4.57 0.97
C ASP A 279 -34.16 4.50 -0.33
N ASN A 280 -34.82 3.95 -1.34
CA ASN A 280 -34.23 3.66 -2.65
C ASN A 280 -33.76 4.93 -3.40
N GLU A 281 -34.43 6.05 -3.20
CA GLU A 281 -33.99 7.35 -3.73
C GLU A 281 -32.68 7.79 -3.08
N GLN A 282 -32.60 7.71 -1.74
CA GLN A 282 -31.37 8.03 -1.02
C GLN A 282 -30.23 7.07 -1.37
N ILE A 283 -30.51 5.78 -1.54
CA ILE A 283 -29.50 4.80 -1.97
C ILE A 283 -28.98 5.18 -3.36
N LEU A 284 -29.87 5.47 -4.33
CA LEU A 284 -29.47 5.87 -5.67
C LEU A 284 -28.67 7.18 -5.68
N GLU A 285 -29.09 8.17 -4.88
CA GLU A 285 -28.35 9.43 -4.71
C GLU A 285 -26.93 9.16 -4.23
N ARG A 286 -26.75 8.33 -3.19
CA ARG A 286 -25.42 7.99 -2.65
C ARG A 286 -24.55 7.23 -3.65
N TRP A 287 -25.13 6.34 -4.45
CA TRP A 287 -24.40 5.66 -5.52
C TRP A 287 -24.03 6.59 -6.67
N THR A 288 -24.90 7.54 -7.00
CA THR A 288 -24.61 8.59 -7.98
C THR A 288 -23.47 9.47 -7.50
N GLU A 289 -23.50 9.90 -6.24
CA GLU A 289 -22.40 10.67 -5.63
C GLU A 289 -21.08 9.89 -5.68
N LEU A 290 -21.09 8.59 -5.40
CA LEU A 290 -19.90 7.74 -5.48
C LEU A 290 -19.37 7.62 -6.93
N GLY A 291 -20.29 7.42 -7.88
CA GLY A 291 -19.99 7.36 -9.32
C GLY A 291 -19.35 8.65 -9.85
N ASP A 292 -19.92 9.80 -9.49
CA ASP A 292 -19.41 11.13 -9.84
C ASP A 292 -17.99 11.34 -9.30
N ILE A 293 -17.75 10.97 -8.04
CA ILE A 293 -16.41 11.05 -7.42
C ILE A 293 -15.42 10.13 -8.14
N GLY A 294 -15.85 8.91 -8.49
CA GLY A 294 -15.04 7.97 -9.26
C GLY A 294 -14.65 8.50 -10.64
N MET A 295 -15.52 9.26 -11.31
CA MET A 295 -15.29 9.81 -12.65
C MET A 295 -14.42 11.07 -12.69
N LEU A 296 -14.23 11.74 -11.54
CA LEU A 296 -13.49 13.00 -11.42
C LEU A 296 -11.99 12.81 -11.09
N SER A 297 -11.50 11.58 -10.96
CA SER A 297 -10.11 11.24 -10.62
C SER A 297 -9.41 10.44 -11.71
#